data_AF-M2MXG2-F1
#
_entry.id   AF-M2MXG2-F1
#
_cell.length_a   1.000
_cell.length_b   1.000
_cell.length_c   1.000
_cell.angle_alpha   90.00
_cell.angle_beta   90.00
_cell.angle_gamma   90.00
#
_symmetry.space_group_name_H-M   'P 1'
#
loop_
_entity.id
_entity.type
_entity.pdbx_description
1 polymer ?
#
loop_
_entity_poly.entity_id
_entity_poly.type
_entity_poly.pdbx_seq_one_letter_code
_entity_poly.pdbx_strand_id
1 'polypeptide(L)'
;MGKRKRKMQGHDDPSKRQKVEDSAATHPTAPLLRNYYPSVSTLRSYLASQLITPKKRRKRLLQYGRGDGAGSACDAALVRLLDCTLVGSFNRSSADGDLAAYDQDVTVFTQQVSEATKSIGPTQGAFKQSETVDFVIWALFFRRPRGSRRPSHVLCHGYQRTTTAVNAVQLNLVPGVPGVLSNCENQHVRTLKQHPWTALPSLIGSTADRTISALLIECGVFVPAGDTSNLVQLSGVPMSELQDRRPSIGEAAKDSKAKRVEDRQENSARYRGLSGIRFVRHRMLYAKPSHTSTGQPRPGLPFMHVLSRLRNTPDACETVRIMNKDHERRRKGNLAGSVTVEFSRLPGQSFYRKMLTALKLQMHAMLLSTSYNATRTVLRNLHHAFFEVALKCHHYLQSLRSRREPNDALLISKSTQGHAMYGTLANP
;
A
#
# COMPACT_ATOMS: atom_id res chain seq x y z
N MET A 1 37.80 50.58 -49.04
CA MET A 1 38.32 49.48 -49.86
C MET A 1 39.34 48.70 -49.03
N GLY A 2 39.07 47.43 -48.73
CA GLY A 2 39.85 46.64 -47.78
C GLY A 2 40.98 45.84 -48.41
N LYS A 3 41.93 45.39 -47.58
CA LYS A 3 42.71 44.17 -47.81
C LYS A 3 42.97 43.45 -46.48
N ARG A 4 42.41 42.24 -46.39
CA ARG A 4 42.62 41.20 -45.37
C ARG A 4 44.10 40.77 -45.31
N LYS A 5 44.59 40.40 -44.12
CA LYS A 5 45.72 39.45 -43.97
C LYS A 5 45.36 38.38 -42.92
N ARG A 6 45.58 37.13 -43.32
CA ARG A 6 45.08 35.87 -42.75
C ARG A 6 45.65 35.55 -41.36
N LYS A 7 44.82 34.91 -40.53
CA LYS A 7 45.14 34.28 -39.23
C LYS A 7 45.72 32.88 -39.50
N MET A 8 46.89 32.55 -38.93
CA MET A 8 47.44 31.19 -38.98
C MET A 8 46.67 30.27 -38.03
N GLN A 9 46.36 29.07 -38.55
CA GLN A 9 45.74 27.94 -37.84
C GLN A 9 46.79 27.26 -36.97
N GLY A 10 46.63 27.37 -35.65
CA GLY A 10 47.21 26.46 -34.67
C GLY A 10 46.20 25.36 -34.36
N HIS A 11 46.69 24.14 -34.30
CA HIS A 11 45.95 22.88 -34.21
C HIS A 11 45.27 22.74 -32.83
N ASP A 12 43.96 22.99 -32.75
CA ASP A 12 43.14 22.63 -31.59
C ASP A 12 42.68 21.18 -31.76
N ASP A 13 43.28 20.27 -31.00
CA ASP A 13 42.77 18.91 -30.80
C ASP A 13 41.41 18.98 -30.09
N PRO A 14 40.33 18.40 -30.65
CA PRO A 14 39.03 18.45 -30.01
C PRO A 14 39.01 17.45 -28.85
N SER A 15 39.18 17.94 -27.63
CA SER A 15 38.90 17.18 -26.41
C SER A 15 37.46 16.67 -26.47
N LYS A 16 37.34 15.36 -26.69
CA LYS A 16 36.11 14.58 -26.83
C LYS A 16 35.18 14.87 -25.66
N ARG A 17 34.09 15.60 -25.89
CA ARG A 17 33.02 15.82 -24.91
C ARG A 17 32.49 14.46 -24.46
N GLN A 18 32.84 14.05 -23.25
CA GLN A 18 32.25 12.87 -22.62
C GLN A 18 30.74 13.10 -22.49
N LYS A 19 29.98 12.35 -23.28
CA LYS A 19 28.53 12.29 -23.24
C LYS A 19 28.12 11.88 -21.83
N VAL A 20 27.25 12.66 -21.20
CA VAL A 20 26.68 12.36 -19.88
C VAL A 20 25.83 11.10 -20.05
N GLU A 21 26.41 9.94 -19.79
CA GLU A 21 25.65 8.70 -19.66
C GLU A 21 24.88 8.77 -18.34
N ASP A 22 23.54 8.69 -18.42
CA ASP A 22 22.68 8.63 -17.25
C ASP A 22 22.91 7.30 -16.53
N SER A 23 23.70 7.31 -15.45
CA SER A 23 23.94 6.14 -14.58
C SER A 23 22.64 5.51 -14.04
N ALA A 24 21.52 6.24 -14.10
CA ALA A 24 20.18 5.72 -13.79
C ALA A 24 19.71 4.62 -14.75
N ALA A 25 20.16 4.62 -16.01
CA ALA A 25 19.77 3.60 -16.98
C ALA A 25 20.41 2.24 -16.69
N THR A 26 21.56 2.23 -16.03
CA THR A 26 22.35 1.02 -15.72
C THR A 26 21.86 0.30 -14.47
N HIS A 27 21.09 0.97 -13.59
CA HIS A 27 20.65 0.36 -12.34
C HIS A 27 19.57 -0.72 -12.59
N PRO A 28 19.71 -1.95 -12.05
CA PRO A 28 18.81 -3.06 -12.34
C PRO A 28 17.34 -2.81 -11.96
N THR A 29 17.10 -1.95 -10.96
CA THR A 29 15.76 -1.57 -10.50
C THR A 29 15.11 -0.46 -11.33
N ALA A 30 15.86 0.26 -12.17
CA ALA A 30 15.31 1.38 -12.94
C ALA A 30 14.19 0.97 -13.92
N PRO A 31 14.25 -0.17 -14.63
CA PRO A 31 13.15 -0.66 -15.47
C PRO A 31 11.85 -0.91 -14.67
N LEU A 32 11.95 -1.38 -13.43
CA LEU A 32 10.79 -1.57 -12.56
C LEU A 32 10.13 -0.23 -12.22
N LEU A 33 10.93 0.77 -11.82
CA LEU A 33 10.42 2.10 -11.45
C LEU A 33 9.74 2.81 -12.64
N ARG A 34 10.20 2.59 -13.87
CA ARG A 34 9.56 3.13 -15.09
C ARG A 34 8.14 2.61 -15.34
N ASN A 35 7.76 1.49 -14.73
CA ASN A 35 6.37 1.04 -14.75
C ASN A 35 5.45 1.93 -13.90
N TYR A 36 5.98 2.64 -12.90
CA TYR A 36 5.18 3.46 -11.99
C TYR A 36 5.34 4.96 -12.25
N TYR A 37 6.54 5.38 -12.66
CA TYR A 37 6.87 6.78 -12.90
C TYR A 37 7.12 7.06 -14.39
N PRO A 38 6.58 8.16 -14.96
CA PRO A 38 6.87 8.58 -16.32
C PRO A 38 8.34 8.80 -16.63
N SER A 39 9.09 9.31 -15.65
CA SER A 39 10.51 9.60 -15.79
C SER A 39 11.25 9.08 -14.57
N VAL A 40 12.39 8.43 -14.81
CA VAL A 40 13.29 7.94 -13.77
C VAL A 40 14.70 8.43 -14.12
N SER A 41 15.28 9.22 -13.22
CA SER A 41 16.61 9.84 -13.40
C SER A 41 17.40 9.80 -12.09
N THR A 42 18.71 10.05 -12.13
CA THR A 42 19.49 10.22 -10.89
C THR A 42 19.11 11.55 -10.23
N LEU A 43 19.35 11.66 -8.91
CA LEU A 43 19.14 12.90 -8.19
C LEU A 43 19.93 14.06 -8.82
N ARG A 44 21.16 13.81 -9.30
CA ARG A 44 21.96 14.81 -10.03
C ARG A 44 21.25 15.31 -11.29
N SER A 45 20.80 14.39 -12.14
CA SER A 45 20.14 14.74 -13.41
C SER A 45 18.80 15.44 -13.17
N TYR A 46 18.02 14.99 -12.17
CA TYR A 46 16.77 15.62 -11.77
C TYR A 46 16.98 17.05 -11.25
N LEU A 47 17.88 17.27 -10.30
CA LEU A 47 18.14 18.61 -9.77
C LEU A 47 18.67 19.55 -10.86
N ALA A 48 19.51 19.04 -11.77
CA ALA A 48 20.01 19.81 -12.90
C ALA A 48 18.91 20.21 -13.90
N SER A 49 17.83 19.42 -14.03
CA SER A 49 16.69 19.76 -14.89
C SER A 49 15.76 20.79 -14.25
N GLN A 50 15.64 20.80 -12.92
CA GLN A 50 14.85 21.81 -12.19
C GLN A 50 15.56 23.18 -12.14
N LEU A 51 16.89 23.22 -12.20
CA LEU A 51 17.68 24.46 -12.19
C LEU A 51 17.77 25.07 -13.61
N ILE A 52 16.68 25.70 -14.06
CA ILE A 52 16.60 26.38 -15.37
C ILE A 52 17.54 27.60 -15.43
N THR A 53 17.70 28.31 -14.31
CA THR A 53 18.49 29.54 -14.19
C THR A 53 18.99 29.66 -12.74
N PRO A 54 20.29 29.91 -12.46
CA PRO A 54 21.40 30.27 -13.34
C PRO A 54 22.24 29.08 -13.88
N LYS A 55 22.61 29.14 -15.17
CA LYS A 55 23.41 28.12 -15.90
C LYS A 55 24.74 27.74 -15.21
N LYS A 56 25.38 28.68 -14.50
CA LYS A 56 26.63 28.43 -13.74
C LYS A 56 26.42 27.43 -12.60
N ARG A 57 25.32 27.53 -11.84
CA ARG A 57 25.02 26.61 -10.73
C ARG A 57 24.68 25.22 -11.23
N ARG A 58 23.89 25.12 -12.30
CA ARG A 58 23.62 23.84 -12.98
C ARG A 58 24.92 23.15 -13.41
N LYS A 59 25.87 23.88 -14.01
CA LYS A 59 27.19 23.34 -14.35
C LYS A 59 27.97 22.89 -13.10
N ARG A 60 27.99 23.70 -12.03
CA ARG A 60 28.64 23.34 -10.76
C ARG A 60 28.05 22.06 -10.16
N LEU A 61 26.73 21.90 -10.15
CA LEU A 61 26.06 20.68 -9.68
C LEU A 61 26.45 19.46 -10.52
N LEU A 62 26.47 19.59 -11.85
CA LEU A 62 26.83 18.49 -12.76
C LEU A 62 28.30 18.09 -12.66
N GLN A 63 29.18 19.03 -12.34
CA GLN A 63 30.63 18.82 -12.20
C GLN A 63 31.05 18.49 -10.75
N TYR A 64 30.14 18.58 -9.79
CA TYR A 64 30.44 18.35 -8.38
C TYR A 64 30.95 16.92 -8.16
N GLY A 65 32.19 16.79 -7.68
CA GLY A 65 32.86 15.50 -7.49
C GLY A 65 33.40 14.83 -8.76
N ARG A 66 33.38 15.52 -9.92
CA ARG A 66 33.91 14.99 -11.21
C ARG A 66 35.22 15.64 -11.67
N GLY A 67 35.81 16.53 -10.86
CA GLY A 67 37.05 17.24 -11.19
C GLY A 67 38.29 16.49 -10.69
N ASP A 68 39.29 16.36 -11.55
CA ASP A 68 40.60 15.73 -11.28
C ASP A 68 41.58 16.66 -10.51
N GLY A 69 41.05 17.67 -9.82
CA GLY A 69 41.83 18.70 -9.15
C GLY A 69 41.97 18.42 -7.66
N ALA A 70 43.18 18.14 -7.21
CA ALA A 70 43.61 17.87 -5.83
C ALA A 70 43.43 19.04 -4.82
N GLY A 71 42.35 19.83 -4.92
CA GLY A 71 42.14 21.04 -4.12
C GLY A 71 40.69 21.42 -3.80
N SER A 72 39.68 20.62 -4.18
CA SER A 72 38.33 20.80 -3.65
C SER A 72 37.98 19.57 -2.81
N ALA A 73 37.94 19.73 -1.48
CA ALA A 73 37.47 18.72 -0.54
C ALA A 73 35.99 18.41 -0.86
N CYS A 74 35.76 17.55 -1.84
CA CYS A 74 34.44 17.14 -2.27
C CYS A 74 33.91 16.13 -1.26
N ASP A 75 32.69 16.36 -0.82
CA ASP A 75 31.99 15.47 0.10
C ASP A 75 31.61 14.19 -0.64
N ALA A 76 32.37 13.12 -0.41
CA ALA A 76 32.17 11.83 -1.07
C ALA A 76 30.77 11.25 -0.82
N ALA A 77 30.19 11.50 0.35
CA ALA A 77 28.83 11.05 0.65
C ALA A 77 27.78 11.82 -0.14
N LEU A 78 27.98 13.13 -0.35
CA LEU A 78 27.10 13.94 -1.20
C LEU A 78 27.23 13.54 -2.68
N VAL A 79 28.43 13.21 -3.16
CA VAL A 79 28.64 12.68 -4.52
C VAL A 79 27.89 11.37 -4.70
N ARG A 80 28.04 10.42 -3.76
CA ARG A 80 27.26 9.17 -3.74
C ARG A 80 25.75 9.42 -3.71
N LEU A 81 25.28 10.36 -2.89
CA LEU A 81 23.87 10.72 -2.83
C LEU A 81 23.35 11.18 -4.21
N LEU A 82 24.09 12.05 -4.88
CA LEU A 82 23.71 12.61 -6.17
C LEU A 82 23.65 11.56 -7.30
N ASP A 83 24.57 10.59 -7.30
CA ASP A 83 24.70 9.60 -8.38
C ASP A 83 23.94 8.30 -8.14
N CYS A 84 23.82 7.86 -6.89
CA CYS A 84 23.22 6.57 -6.56
C CYS A 84 21.73 6.68 -6.19
N THR A 85 21.22 7.88 -5.92
CA THR A 85 19.79 8.09 -5.64
C THR A 85 19.00 8.18 -6.93
N LEU A 86 17.97 7.35 -7.07
CA LEU A 86 17.02 7.43 -8.18
C LEU A 86 15.80 8.26 -7.78
N VAL A 87 15.34 9.09 -8.71
CA VAL A 87 14.15 9.92 -8.58
C VAL A 87 13.15 9.51 -9.65
N GLY A 88 11.97 9.05 -9.21
CA GLY A 88 10.81 8.84 -10.04
C GLY A 88 9.91 10.08 -10.03
N SER A 89 9.77 10.74 -11.17
CA SER A 89 8.98 11.97 -11.31
C SER A 89 7.82 11.82 -12.28
N PHE A 90 6.70 12.47 -11.97
CA PHE A 90 5.57 12.64 -12.86
C PHE A 90 5.78 13.85 -13.78
N ASN A 91 5.22 13.84 -14.99
CA ASN A 91 5.33 14.97 -15.90
C ASN A 91 4.67 16.20 -15.26
N ARG A 92 5.46 17.24 -14.98
CA ARG A 92 4.97 18.51 -14.44
C ARG A 92 4.14 19.24 -15.48
N SER A 93 2.87 19.48 -15.16
CA SER A 93 1.99 20.37 -15.93
C SER A 93 2.09 21.78 -15.33
N SER A 94 2.58 22.75 -16.11
CA SER A 94 2.55 24.22 -15.88
C SER A 94 3.12 24.76 -14.55
N ALA A 95 4.34 25.31 -14.61
CA ALA A 95 5.15 25.77 -13.47
C ALA A 95 4.67 27.06 -12.75
N ASP A 96 3.68 27.79 -13.27
CA ASP A 96 3.34 29.15 -12.81
C ASP A 96 2.27 29.18 -11.72
N GLY A 97 1.26 28.29 -11.79
CA GLY A 97 0.23 28.16 -10.73
C GLY A 97 0.78 27.56 -9.43
N ASP A 98 1.79 26.69 -9.53
CA ASP A 98 2.39 25.99 -8.38
C ASP A 98 3.28 26.90 -7.53
N LEU A 99 3.78 28.01 -8.10
CA LEU A 99 4.59 29.02 -7.41
C LEU A 99 3.78 29.74 -6.33
N ALA A 100 2.67 30.36 -6.72
CA ALA A 100 1.83 31.13 -5.83
C ALA A 100 1.25 30.26 -4.71
N ALA A 101 0.85 29.02 -5.04
CA ALA A 101 0.35 28.07 -4.05
C ALA A 101 1.44 27.66 -3.03
N TYR A 102 2.68 27.47 -3.48
CA TYR A 102 3.80 27.19 -2.60
C TYR A 102 4.10 28.36 -1.66
N ASP A 103 4.17 29.59 -2.19
CA ASP A 103 4.44 30.77 -1.38
C ASP A 103 3.31 31.03 -0.35
N GLN A 104 2.06 30.78 -0.73
CA GLN A 104 0.93 30.83 0.19
C GLN A 104 1.04 29.76 1.29
N ASP A 105 1.44 28.54 0.96
CA ASP A 105 1.66 27.48 1.95
C ASP A 105 2.79 27.86 2.92
N VAL A 106 3.88 28.44 2.41
CA VAL A 106 5.03 28.89 3.22
C VAL A 106 4.63 30.00 4.19
N THR A 107 3.80 30.96 3.77
CA THR A 107 3.33 32.04 4.67
C THR A 107 2.45 31.49 5.79
N VAL A 108 1.50 30.61 5.48
CA VAL A 108 0.63 29.98 6.49
C VAL A 108 1.45 29.12 7.47
N PHE A 109 2.40 28.33 6.98
CA PHE A 109 3.28 27.53 7.83
C PHE A 109 4.09 28.41 8.79
N THR A 110 4.75 29.42 8.25
CA THR A 110 5.59 30.39 9.00
C THR A 110 4.79 31.08 10.10
N GLN A 111 3.55 31.48 9.79
CA GLN A 111 2.64 32.09 10.76
C GLN A 111 2.28 31.10 11.89
N GLN A 112 1.86 29.87 11.54
CA GLN A 112 1.47 28.86 12.54
C GLN A 112 2.62 28.42 13.44
N VAL A 113 3.84 28.32 12.91
CA VAL A 113 5.04 28.00 13.72
C VAL A 113 5.36 29.14 14.69
N SER A 114 5.26 30.38 14.24
CA SER A 114 5.51 31.57 15.07
C SER A 114 4.49 31.69 16.22
N GLU A 115 3.22 31.39 15.95
CA GLU A 115 2.16 31.37 16.97
C GLU A 115 2.34 30.23 17.98
N ALA A 116 2.78 29.06 17.54
CA ALA A 116 3.00 27.89 18.40
C ALA A 116 4.27 27.98 19.24
N THR A 117 5.31 28.65 18.74
CA THR A 117 6.66 28.68 19.31
C THR A 117 7.00 30.12 19.65
N LYS A 118 6.60 30.61 20.83
CA LYS A 118 6.75 32.00 21.31
C LYS A 118 8.20 32.57 21.34
N SER A 119 9.19 31.92 20.72
CA SER A 119 10.62 32.27 20.77
C SER A 119 11.43 31.98 19.50
N ILE A 120 10.88 31.34 18.47
CA ILE A 120 11.64 31.01 17.25
C ILE A 120 10.84 31.48 16.05
N GLY A 121 11.13 32.70 15.60
CA GLY A 121 10.72 33.12 14.26
C GLY A 121 11.44 32.24 13.23
N PRO A 122 10.75 31.75 12.19
CA PRO A 122 11.42 31.07 11.09
C PRO A 122 12.49 32.01 10.51
N THR A 123 13.65 31.43 10.16
CA THR A 123 14.77 32.16 9.57
C THR A 123 14.24 33.06 8.45
N GLN A 124 14.27 34.39 8.61
CA GLN A 124 13.87 35.31 7.54
C GLN A 124 14.77 35.03 6.32
N GLY A 125 14.22 34.37 5.30
CA GLY A 125 14.98 33.88 4.14
C GLY A 125 14.71 32.42 3.81
N ALA A 126 15.73 31.71 3.31
CA ALA A 126 15.62 30.32 2.88
C ALA A 126 15.65 29.34 4.07
N PHE A 127 14.76 28.34 4.05
CA PHE A 127 14.70 27.31 5.08
C PHE A 127 15.98 26.47 5.16
N LYS A 128 16.37 26.12 6.39
CA LYS A 128 17.35 25.03 6.60
C LYS A 128 16.75 23.70 6.16
N GLN A 129 17.57 22.71 5.82
CA GLN A 129 17.10 21.39 5.39
C GLN A 129 16.08 20.76 6.38
N SER A 130 16.32 20.90 7.68
CA SER A 130 15.40 20.39 8.70
C SER A 130 14.02 21.07 8.65
N GLU A 131 14.01 22.40 8.50
CA GLU A 131 12.80 23.22 8.37
C GLU A 131 12.07 22.91 7.06
N THR A 132 12.81 22.67 5.96
CA THR A 132 12.24 22.23 4.68
C THR A 132 11.51 20.90 4.85
N VAL A 133 12.11 19.93 5.55
CA VAL A 133 11.46 18.63 5.80
C VAL A 133 10.21 18.80 6.68
N ASP A 134 10.27 19.67 7.69
CA ASP A 134 9.11 19.98 8.55
C ASP A 134 7.97 20.64 7.78
N PHE A 135 8.31 21.61 6.93
CA PHE A 135 7.37 22.24 6.00
C PHE A 135 6.73 21.21 5.07
N VAL A 136 7.49 20.28 4.48
CA VAL A 136 6.95 19.21 3.60
C VAL A 136 5.97 18.34 4.36
N ILE A 137 6.29 17.91 5.59
CA ILE A 137 5.38 17.11 6.41
C ILE A 137 4.10 17.90 6.69
N TRP A 138 4.23 19.17 7.11
CA TRP A 138 3.10 20.06 7.33
C TRP A 138 2.25 20.19 6.05
N ALA A 139 2.84 20.48 4.90
CA ALA A 139 2.14 20.68 3.63
C ALA A 139 1.36 19.43 3.19
N LEU A 140 1.94 18.24 3.36
CA LEU A 140 1.25 16.96 3.10
C LEU A 140 0.02 16.78 4.00
N PHE A 141 0.12 17.20 5.26
CA PHE A 141 -0.99 17.21 6.22
C PHE A 141 -1.89 18.44 6.10
N PHE A 142 -1.51 19.51 5.42
CA PHE A 142 -2.35 20.70 5.26
C PHE A 142 -3.23 20.58 4.01
N ARG A 143 -2.64 20.15 2.89
CA ARG A 143 -3.31 20.06 1.58
C ARG A 143 -4.40 18.99 1.48
N ARG A 144 -4.46 18.01 2.40
CA ARG A 144 -5.46 16.93 2.34
C ARG A 144 -6.79 17.27 3.05
N PRO A 145 -7.93 16.76 2.58
CA PRO A 145 -9.21 16.93 3.27
C PRO A 145 -9.19 16.43 4.72
N ARG A 146 -9.94 17.08 5.61
CA ARG A 146 -10.03 16.77 7.05
C ARG A 146 -10.60 15.38 7.39
N GLY A 147 -11.19 14.68 6.41
CA GLY A 147 -11.70 13.32 6.57
C GLY A 147 -10.62 12.23 6.62
N SER A 148 -9.41 12.49 6.11
CA SER A 148 -8.28 11.56 6.23
C SER A 148 -7.45 11.86 7.47
N ARG A 149 -7.20 10.84 8.29
CA ARG A 149 -6.31 10.99 9.47
C ARG A 149 -4.83 11.10 9.07
N ARG A 150 -4.43 10.58 7.90
CA ARG A 150 -3.04 10.47 7.48
C ARG A 150 -2.88 10.45 5.94
N PRO A 151 -1.96 11.24 5.37
CA PRO A 151 -1.60 11.15 3.95
C PRO A 151 -0.95 9.80 3.61
N SER A 152 -1.24 9.28 2.41
CA SER A 152 -0.52 8.13 1.83
C SER A 152 0.85 8.57 1.31
N HIS A 153 1.77 8.80 2.24
CA HIS A 153 3.12 9.27 1.95
C HIS A 153 4.10 8.70 2.98
N VAL A 154 5.29 8.27 2.52
CA VAL A 154 6.31 7.63 3.37
C VAL A 154 6.74 8.55 4.53
N LEU A 155 6.90 9.85 4.27
CA LEU A 155 7.25 10.84 5.29
C LEU A 155 6.15 11.08 6.35
N CYS A 156 4.92 10.65 6.08
CA CYS A 156 3.82 10.75 7.04
C CYS A 156 3.65 9.47 7.87
N HIS A 157 4.52 8.47 7.74
CA HIS A 157 4.48 7.25 8.55
C HIS A 157 4.81 7.60 10.00
N GLY A 158 4.03 7.09 10.96
CA GLY A 158 4.21 7.39 12.38
C GLY A 158 3.65 8.73 12.84
N TYR A 159 3.05 9.52 11.94
CA TYR A 159 2.44 10.81 12.25
C TYR A 159 0.92 10.79 12.06
N GLN A 160 0.22 11.63 12.83
CA GLN A 160 -1.23 11.79 12.76
C GLN A 160 -1.63 13.25 12.97
N ARG A 161 -2.72 13.70 12.33
CA ARG A 161 -3.30 15.03 12.63
C ARG A 161 -3.86 15.07 14.04
N THR A 162 -3.68 16.20 14.71
CA THR A 162 -4.38 16.51 15.96
C THR A 162 -5.89 16.56 15.69
N THR A 163 -6.64 15.62 16.26
CA THR A 163 -8.11 15.72 16.32
C THR A 163 -8.47 16.53 17.56
N THR A 164 -9.29 17.55 17.41
CA THR A 164 -9.80 18.34 18.54
C THR A 164 -10.47 17.42 19.58
N ALA A 165 -10.13 17.65 20.85
CA ALA A 165 -10.66 17.02 22.06
C ALA A 165 -10.32 15.54 22.30
N VAL A 166 -9.08 15.23 22.68
CA VAL A 166 -8.82 14.10 23.60
C VAL A 166 -7.80 14.56 24.64
N ASN A 167 -8.29 14.65 25.87
CA ASN A 167 -7.65 14.77 27.19
C ASN A 167 -6.14 15.03 27.25
N ALA A 168 -5.77 15.98 28.12
CA ALA A 168 -4.46 16.47 28.50
C ALA A 168 -3.47 15.42 29.05
N VAL A 169 -3.23 14.34 28.31
CA VAL A 169 -2.08 13.46 28.47
C VAL A 169 -1.08 13.89 27.42
N GLN A 170 0.14 14.24 27.83
CA GLN A 170 1.30 14.64 27.01
C GLN A 170 1.16 14.25 25.53
N LEU A 171 0.65 15.17 24.72
CA LEU A 171 0.60 14.99 23.28
C LEU A 171 2.03 15.13 22.77
N ASN A 172 2.57 14.07 22.17
CA ASN A 172 3.87 14.09 21.50
C ASN A 172 3.76 14.90 20.20
N LEU A 173 3.65 16.22 20.30
CA LEU A 173 3.66 17.11 19.15
C LEU A 173 4.98 16.97 18.41
N VAL A 174 4.94 16.95 17.08
CA VAL A 174 6.15 16.98 16.27
C VAL A 174 6.76 18.37 16.38
N PRO A 175 8.01 18.52 16.88
CA PRO A 175 8.64 19.83 16.97
C PRO A 175 8.74 20.48 15.58
N GLY A 176 8.32 21.75 15.47
CA GLY A 176 8.38 22.50 14.21
C GLY A 176 7.27 22.20 13.18
N VAL A 177 6.34 21.28 13.48
CA VAL A 177 5.22 20.92 12.58
C VAL A 177 3.89 21.15 13.29
N PRO A 178 3.23 22.31 13.07
CA PRO A 178 1.97 22.64 13.72
C PRO A 178 0.86 21.61 13.42
N GLY A 179 0.11 21.22 14.45
CA GLY A 179 -1.08 20.37 14.31
C GLY A 179 -0.81 18.90 13.99
N VAL A 180 0.44 18.43 14.13
CA VAL A 180 0.83 17.03 13.86
C VAL A 180 1.40 16.37 15.12
N LEU A 181 0.94 15.16 15.39
CA LEU A 181 1.35 14.30 16.49
C LEU A 181 2.30 13.21 16.01
N SER A 182 3.26 12.84 16.86
CA SER A 182 4.24 11.78 16.70
C SER A 182 3.83 10.55 17.52
N ASN A 183 3.41 9.49 16.82
CA ASN A 183 3.14 8.19 17.42
C ASN A 183 4.39 7.31 17.47
N CYS A 184 5.23 7.41 16.44
CA CYS A 184 6.54 6.76 16.39
C CYS A 184 7.51 7.58 15.54
N GLU A 185 8.80 7.38 15.77
CA GLU A 185 9.83 8.07 15.02
C GLU A 185 9.89 7.60 13.57
N ASN A 186 9.96 8.55 12.63
CA ASN A 186 10.09 8.25 11.22
C ASN A 186 11.57 8.25 10.81
N GLN A 187 12.13 7.07 10.53
CA GLN A 187 13.53 6.92 10.12
C GLN A 187 13.85 7.65 8.81
N HIS A 188 12.89 7.75 7.88
CA HIS A 188 13.07 8.47 6.61
C HIS A 188 13.23 9.97 6.85
N VAL A 189 12.43 10.53 7.76
CA VAL A 189 12.53 11.94 8.17
C VAL A 189 13.86 12.21 8.88
N ARG A 190 14.29 11.32 9.79
CA ARG A 190 15.61 11.42 10.44
C ARG A 190 16.74 11.45 9.40
N THR A 191 16.68 10.57 8.42
CA THR A 191 17.67 10.49 7.34
C THR A 191 17.73 11.78 6.51
N LEU A 192 16.58 12.36 6.16
CA LEU A 192 16.50 13.62 5.40
C LEU A 192 16.99 14.85 6.18
N LYS A 193 16.98 14.77 7.52
CA LYS A 193 17.46 15.82 8.44
C LYS A 193 18.95 15.68 8.78
N GLN A 194 19.63 14.66 8.28
CA GLN A 194 21.04 14.38 8.53
C GLN A 194 21.88 14.53 7.27
N HIS A 195 23.21 14.53 7.44
CA HIS A 195 24.15 14.45 6.33
C HIS A 195 23.96 13.12 5.58
N PRO A 196 24.07 13.06 4.23
CA PRO A 196 24.47 14.13 3.30
C PRO A 196 23.33 15.07 2.83
N TRP A 197 22.08 14.82 3.22
CA TRP A 197 20.93 15.63 2.79
C TRP A 197 21.02 17.09 3.26
N THR A 198 21.60 17.34 4.44
CA THR A 198 21.81 18.69 4.97
C THR A 198 22.83 19.52 4.19
N ALA A 199 23.72 18.89 3.42
CA ALA A 199 24.68 19.58 2.56
C ALA A 199 24.11 19.96 1.19
N LEU A 200 22.99 19.32 0.79
CA LEU A 200 22.35 19.52 -0.51
C LEU A 200 21.88 20.96 -0.76
N PRO A 201 21.27 21.68 0.21
CA PRO A 201 20.85 23.06 0.00
C PRO A 201 21.98 24.01 -0.39
N SER A 202 23.18 23.84 0.17
CA SER A 202 24.35 24.67 -0.14
C SER A 202 24.78 24.55 -1.62
N LEU A 203 24.52 23.40 -2.24
CA LEU A 203 24.85 23.14 -3.64
C LEU A 203 23.79 23.69 -4.62
N ILE A 204 22.52 23.67 -4.22
CA ILE A 204 21.40 24.20 -5.02
C ILE A 204 21.32 25.74 -4.90
N GLY A 205 21.52 26.25 -3.68
CA GLY A 205 21.51 27.66 -3.32
C GLY A 205 20.14 28.18 -2.91
N SER A 206 19.83 29.44 -3.24
CA SER A 206 18.65 30.17 -2.76
C SER A 206 17.28 29.55 -3.07
N THR A 207 17.17 28.65 -4.04
CA THR A 207 15.92 27.95 -4.38
C THR A 207 15.88 26.52 -3.85
N ALA A 208 16.79 26.18 -2.93
CA ALA A 208 16.95 24.83 -2.41
C ALA A 208 15.70 24.33 -1.70
N ASP A 209 15.18 25.11 -0.77
CA ASP A 209 13.96 24.84 -0.04
C ASP A 209 12.79 24.47 -0.97
N ARG A 210 12.53 25.27 -2.01
CA ARG A 210 11.47 25.00 -2.98
C ARG A 210 11.75 23.77 -3.84
N THR A 211 12.98 23.62 -4.32
CA THR A 211 13.35 22.49 -5.19
C THR A 211 13.29 21.17 -4.44
N ILE A 212 13.79 21.15 -3.19
CA ILE A 212 13.77 19.98 -2.31
C ILE A 212 12.35 19.70 -1.84
N SER A 213 11.56 20.73 -1.51
CA SER A 213 10.15 20.53 -1.14
C SER A 213 9.35 19.89 -2.28
N ALA A 214 9.50 20.38 -3.50
CA ALA A 214 8.86 19.79 -4.68
C ALA A 214 9.33 18.35 -4.91
N LEU A 215 10.64 18.07 -4.80
CA LEU A 215 11.18 16.71 -4.87
C LEU A 215 10.53 15.79 -3.84
N LEU A 216 10.40 16.23 -2.59
CA LEU A 216 9.89 15.39 -1.50
C LEU A 216 8.37 15.20 -1.54
N ILE A 217 7.61 16.16 -2.07
CA ILE A 217 6.14 16.10 -2.17
C ILE A 217 5.68 15.34 -3.41
N GLU A 218 6.28 15.61 -4.58
CA GLU A 218 5.77 15.17 -5.88
C GLU A 218 6.44 13.88 -6.38
N CYS A 219 7.67 13.59 -5.95
CA CYS A 219 8.49 12.51 -6.52
C CYS A 219 8.66 11.32 -5.56
N GLY A 220 8.90 10.15 -6.15
CA GLY A 220 9.45 9.01 -5.44
C GLY A 220 10.97 9.12 -5.36
N VAL A 221 11.53 9.13 -4.15
CA VAL A 221 12.99 9.18 -3.93
C VAL A 221 13.46 7.82 -3.44
N PHE A 222 14.43 7.22 -4.12
CA PHE A 222 14.93 5.87 -3.85
C PHE A 222 16.44 5.91 -3.64
N VAL A 223 16.88 5.52 -2.44
CA VAL A 223 18.29 5.52 -2.04
C VAL A 223 18.83 4.09 -1.93
N PRO A 224 20.12 3.85 -2.20
CA PRO A 224 20.72 2.53 -2.03
C PRO A 224 20.69 2.07 -0.57
N ALA A 225 20.38 0.79 -0.36
CA ALA A 225 20.42 0.14 0.94
C ALA A 225 21.83 -0.36 1.23
N GLY A 226 22.64 0.47 1.89
CA GLY A 226 24.04 0.15 2.19
C GLY A 226 24.85 -0.04 0.90
N ASP A 227 25.59 -1.14 0.83
CA ASP A 227 26.45 -1.47 -0.32
C ASP A 227 25.79 -2.46 -1.29
N THR A 228 24.50 -2.77 -1.09
CA THR A 228 23.76 -3.66 -1.98
C THR A 228 23.16 -2.90 -3.17
N SER A 229 22.84 -3.60 -4.25
CA SER A 229 22.08 -3.05 -5.39
C SER A 229 20.59 -2.82 -5.07
N ASN A 230 20.17 -3.01 -3.82
CA ASN A 230 18.78 -2.83 -3.42
C ASN A 230 18.52 -1.36 -3.13
N LEU A 231 17.31 -0.89 -3.47
CA LEU A 231 16.88 0.47 -3.21
C LEU A 231 15.78 0.49 -2.13
N VAL A 232 15.84 1.49 -1.27
CA VAL A 232 14.81 1.81 -0.27
C VAL A 232 14.15 3.12 -0.66
N GLN A 233 12.83 3.14 -0.62
CA GLN A 233 12.07 4.36 -0.82
C GLN A 233 12.20 5.28 0.40
N LEU A 234 12.72 6.48 0.18
CA LEU A 234 12.89 7.51 1.19
C LEU A 234 11.73 8.52 1.21
N SER A 235 11.15 8.84 0.05
CA SER A 235 10.01 9.77 -0.08
C SER A 235 9.04 9.35 -1.17
N GLY A 236 7.86 9.98 -1.19
CA GLY A 236 6.78 9.75 -2.13
C GLY A 236 5.65 8.88 -1.57
N VAL A 237 4.66 8.60 -2.43
CA VAL A 237 3.60 7.62 -2.17
C VAL A 237 4.23 6.23 -2.07
N PRO A 238 3.92 5.41 -1.04
CA PRO A 238 4.49 4.07 -0.92
C PRO A 238 4.27 3.23 -2.18
N MET A 239 5.30 2.52 -2.65
CA MET A 239 5.22 1.67 -3.86
C MET A 239 4.02 0.71 -3.86
N SER A 240 3.61 0.21 -2.69
CA SER A 240 2.45 -0.69 -2.55
C SER A 240 1.10 -0.04 -2.88
N GLU A 241 1.04 1.29 -2.86
CA GLU A 241 -0.15 2.10 -3.12
C GLU A 241 -0.10 2.79 -4.48
N LEU A 242 1.03 2.70 -5.19
CA LEU A 242 1.16 3.22 -6.55
C LEU A 242 0.43 2.31 -7.55
N GLN A 243 -0.24 2.94 -8.51
CA GLN A 243 -0.87 2.24 -9.62
C GLN A 243 0.18 2.00 -10.71
N ASP A 244 0.22 0.77 -11.21
CA ASP A 244 1.07 0.40 -12.35
C ASP A 244 0.58 1.15 -13.61
N ARG A 245 1.48 1.80 -14.34
CA ARG A 245 1.16 2.54 -15.58
C ARG A 245 1.08 1.64 -16.80
N ARG A 246 1.38 0.33 -16.68
CA ARG A 246 1.15 -0.59 -17.81
C ARG A 246 -0.31 -0.43 -18.25
N PRO A 247 -0.57 -0.08 -19.51
CA PRO A 247 -1.93 -0.12 -20.01
C PRO A 247 -2.39 -1.55 -19.81
N SER A 248 -3.49 -1.72 -19.06
CA SER A 248 -4.21 -2.98 -19.12
C SER A 248 -4.46 -3.24 -20.60
N ILE A 249 -4.03 -4.40 -21.10
CA ILE A 249 -4.34 -4.87 -22.45
C ILE A 249 -5.88 -4.88 -22.52
N GLY A 250 -6.49 -3.82 -23.05
CA GLY A 250 -7.93 -3.58 -22.92
C GLY A 250 -8.39 -2.11 -22.94
N GLU A 251 -7.51 -1.11 -22.85
CA GLU A 251 -7.90 0.31 -22.94
C GLU A 251 -7.46 0.97 -24.26
N ALA A 252 -7.72 0.30 -25.38
CA ALA A 252 -7.86 0.97 -26.67
C ALA A 252 -9.32 0.87 -27.11
N ALA A 253 -9.91 2.01 -27.47
CA ALA A 253 -11.29 2.23 -27.93
C ALA A 253 -12.37 2.26 -26.83
N LYS A 254 -12.56 3.44 -26.22
CA LYS A 254 -13.87 3.91 -25.78
C LYS A 254 -14.19 5.25 -26.43
N ASP A 255 -14.52 5.18 -27.71
CA ASP A 255 -15.41 6.16 -28.35
C ASP A 255 -16.49 5.39 -29.08
N SER A 256 -17.64 5.24 -28.41
CA SER A 256 -18.99 5.29 -28.99
C SER A 256 -20.03 4.85 -27.95
N LYS A 257 -20.98 5.74 -27.69
CA LYS A 257 -22.18 5.47 -26.89
C LYS A 257 -23.12 4.54 -27.67
N ALA A 258 -23.57 3.44 -27.06
CA ALA A 258 -24.98 2.99 -27.12
C ALA A 258 -25.25 1.79 -26.19
N LYS A 259 -26.41 1.86 -25.51
CA LYS A 259 -27.25 0.83 -24.88
C LYS A 259 -26.81 -0.65 -25.03
N ARG A 260 -26.83 -1.42 -23.94
CA ARG A 260 -27.98 -2.22 -23.46
C ARG A 260 -27.59 -3.02 -22.20
N VAL A 261 -28.60 -3.23 -21.37
CA VAL A 261 -28.63 -3.99 -20.11
C VAL A 261 -28.53 -5.50 -20.39
N GLU A 262 -28.05 -6.24 -19.37
CA GLU A 262 -27.97 -7.71 -19.26
C GLU A 262 -26.81 -8.41 -19.98
N ASP A 263 -25.64 -8.42 -19.33
CA ASP A 263 -24.92 -9.67 -19.06
C ASP A 263 -23.86 -9.42 -17.98
N ARG A 264 -24.21 -9.75 -16.73
CA ARG A 264 -23.36 -9.47 -15.56
C ARG A 264 -23.06 -10.75 -14.79
N GLN A 265 -22.61 -11.77 -15.50
CA GLN A 265 -21.97 -12.94 -14.92
C GLN A 265 -21.16 -13.64 -16.00
N GLU A 266 -19.84 -13.43 -16.02
CA GLU A 266 -18.84 -14.51 -16.04
C GLU A 266 -17.40 -14.04 -16.30
N ASN A 267 -17.16 -12.86 -16.88
CA ASN A 267 -15.80 -12.43 -17.20
C ASN A 267 -15.17 -11.44 -16.20
N SER A 268 -15.01 -11.85 -14.94
CA SER A 268 -14.04 -11.21 -14.04
C SER A 268 -13.05 -12.20 -13.42
N ALA A 269 -12.52 -13.11 -14.22
CA ALA A 269 -11.19 -13.64 -13.97
C ALA A 269 -10.14 -12.56 -14.30
N ARG A 270 -10.22 -11.40 -13.63
CA ARG A 270 -9.04 -10.52 -13.52
C ARG A 270 -8.01 -11.37 -12.81
N TYR A 271 -6.92 -11.70 -13.49
CA TYR A 271 -5.73 -12.27 -12.87
C TYR A 271 -5.48 -11.51 -11.57
N ARG A 272 -5.69 -12.17 -10.42
CA ARG A 272 -5.38 -11.56 -9.13
C ARG A 272 -3.90 -11.22 -9.19
N GLY A 273 -3.56 -9.93 -9.17
CA GLY A 273 -2.17 -9.50 -9.07
C GLY A 273 -1.51 -10.18 -7.87
N LEU A 274 -0.18 -10.33 -7.89
CA LEU A 274 0.56 -10.97 -6.81
C LEU A 274 0.29 -10.32 -5.43
N SER A 275 -0.04 -9.03 -5.42
CA SER A 275 -0.49 -8.29 -4.23
C SER A 275 -1.84 -8.77 -3.65
N GLY A 276 -2.64 -9.52 -4.41
CA GLY A 276 -3.89 -10.15 -3.99
C GLY A 276 -3.71 -11.49 -3.25
N ILE A 277 -2.48 -12.00 -3.14
CA ILE A 277 -2.17 -13.18 -2.33
C ILE A 277 -2.21 -12.79 -0.86
N ARG A 278 -3.30 -13.14 -0.18
CA ARG A 278 -3.50 -12.83 1.24
C ARG A 278 -2.83 -13.87 2.12
N PHE A 279 -1.66 -13.53 2.67
CA PHE A 279 -1.07 -14.32 3.74
C PHE A 279 -1.90 -14.18 5.02
N VAL A 280 -2.47 -15.28 5.48
CA VAL A 280 -3.20 -15.34 6.74
C VAL A 280 -2.19 -15.49 7.88
N ARG A 281 -1.52 -14.39 8.25
CA ARG A 281 -0.38 -14.38 9.19
C ARG A 281 -0.67 -15.10 10.51
N HIS A 282 -1.88 -14.99 11.04
CA HIS A 282 -2.29 -15.68 12.28
C HIS A 282 -2.36 -17.21 12.14
N ARG A 283 -2.46 -17.73 10.92
CA ARG A 283 -2.38 -19.17 10.59
C ARG A 283 -0.99 -19.61 10.13
N MET A 284 -0.02 -18.69 10.03
CA MET A 284 1.36 -18.99 9.64
C MET A 284 2.32 -18.87 10.81
N LEU A 285 2.30 -17.74 11.53
CA LEU A 285 3.28 -17.44 12.59
C LEU A 285 2.87 -17.98 13.96
N TYR A 286 1.58 -18.21 14.17
CA TYR A 286 1.02 -18.65 15.46
C TYR A 286 0.20 -19.92 15.36
N ALA A 287 0.25 -20.62 14.22
CA ALA A 287 -0.43 -21.91 14.10
C ALA A 287 0.33 -22.97 14.89
N LYS A 288 -0.39 -23.71 15.73
CA LYS A 288 0.15 -24.90 16.38
C LYS A 288 0.38 -25.98 15.33
N PRO A 289 1.60 -26.51 15.16
CA PRO A 289 1.86 -27.58 14.20
C PRO A 289 1.12 -28.85 14.62
N SER A 290 0.64 -29.64 13.65
CA SER A 290 0.13 -30.98 13.95
C SER A 290 1.30 -31.93 14.19
N HIS A 291 1.29 -32.66 15.30
CA HIS A 291 2.36 -33.59 15.64
C HIS A 291 2.04 -35.01 15.14
N THR A 292 3.10 -35.75 14.79
CA THR A 292 3.05 -37.20 14.60
C THR A 292 2.96 -37.91 15.95
N SER A 293 2.64 -39.20 15.98
CA SER A 293 2.63 -40.01 17.22
C SER A 293 3.99 -40.05 17.92
N THR A 294 5.06 -39.70 17.21
CA THR A 294 6.42 -39.56 17.73
C THR A 294 6.75 -38.13 18.20
N GLY A 295 5.77 -37.23 18.27
CA GLY A 295 5.93 -35.85 18.73
C GLY A 295 6.56 -34.89 17.72
N GLN A 296 6.97 -35.37 16.55
CA GLN A 296 7.60 -34.52 15.52
C GLN A 296 6.55 -33.70 14.75
N PRO A 297 6.83 -32.43 14.41
CA PRO A 297 5.94 -31.60 13.62
C PRO A 297 5.75 -32.22 12.23
N ARG A 298 4.50 -32.46 11.84
CA ARG A 298 4.16 -33.08 10.56
C ARG A 298 4.15 -32.01 9.46
N PRO A 299 5.06 -32.07 8.47
CA PRO A 299 5.04 -31.14 7.36
C PRO A 299 3.86 -31.43 6.42
N GLY A 300 3.28 -30.37 5.85
CA GLY A 300 2.23 -30.48 4.83
C GLY A 300 0.80 -30.49 5.37
N LEU A 301 -0.13 -30.97 4.54
CA LEU A 301 -1.55 -31.01 4.87
C LEU A 301 -1.81 -32.06 5.97
N PRO A 302 -2.72 -31.79 6.94
CA PRO A 302 -3.07 -32.76 7.97
C PRO A 302 -3.55 -34.09 7.35
N PHE A 303 -3.33 -35.23 8.02
CA PHE A 303 -3.83 -36.54 7.53
C PHE A 303 -5.37 -36.60 7.36
N MET A 304 -6.08 -35.65 7.98
CA MET A 304 -7.52 -35.48 7.80
C MET A 304 -7.89 -34.74 6.51
N HIS A 305 -6.96 -34.06 5.86
CA HIS A 305 -7.21 -33.34 4.63
C HIS A 305 -7.53 -34.29 3.48
N VAL A 306 -8.47 -33.91 2.63
CA VAL A 306 -8.94 -34.72 1.49
C VAL A 306 -7.78 -35.10 0.56
N LEU A 307 -6.91 -34.15 0.24
CA LEU A 307 -5.75 -34.38 -0.63
C LEU A 307 -4.68 -35.32 -0.04
N SER A 308 -4.62 -35.47 1.28
CA SER A 308 -3.70 -36.44 1.92
C SER A 308 -4.28 -37.87 1.93
N ARG A 309 -5.53 -38.03 1.53
CA ARG A 309 -6.26 -39.31 1.49
C ARG A 309 -6.52 -39.82 0.08
N LEU A 310 -6.49 -38.94 -0.92
CA LEU A 310 -6.45 -39.32 -2.33
C LEU A 310 -5.11 -39.97 -2.62
N ARG A 311 -5.09 -41.29 -2.81
CA ARG A 311 -3.90 -41.99 -3.31
C ARG A 311 -3.90 -42.03 -4.83
N ASN A 312 -5.07 -42.21 -5.46
CA ASN A 312 -5.23 -42.26 -6.90
C ASN A 312 -6.37 -41.36 -7.38
N THR A 313 -6.07 -40.38 -8.23
CA THR A 313 -7.03 -39.43 -8.80
C THR A 313 -8.00 -39.99 -9.87
N PRO A 314 -7.72 -41.08 -10.62
CA PRO A 314 -8.65 -41.54 -11.66
C PRO A 314 -9.74 -42.51 -11.17
N ASP A 315 -9.72 -42.98 -9.91
CA ASP A 315 -10.75 -43.91 -9.42
C ASP A 315 -11.99 -43.15 -8.89
N ALA A 316 -13.09 -43.26 -9.63
CA ALA A 316 -14.39 -42.70 -9.26
C ALA A 316 -14.91 -43.29 -7.94
N CYS A 317 -14.60 -44.56 -7.63
CA CYS A 317 -15.02 -45.21 -6.39
C CYS A 317 -14.28 -44.64 -5.17
N GLU A 318 -12.97 -44.40 -5.28
CA GLU A 318 -12.17 -43.75 -4.24
C GLU A 318 -12.67 -42.32 -3.97
N THR A 319 -12.99 -41.57 -5.03
CA THR A 319 -13.51 -40.19 -4.94
C THR A 319 -14.85 -40.14 -4.19
N VAL A 320 -15.81 -41.01 -4.55
CA VAL A 320 -17.12 -41.08 -3.86
C VAL A 320 -16.95 -41.49 -2.39
N ARG A 321 -16.10 -42.47 -2.09
CA ARG A 321 -15.81 -42.89 -0.70
C ARG A 321 -15.22 -41.76 0.13
N ILE A 322 -14.34 -40.94 -0.44
CA ILE A 322 -13.74 -39.79 0.24
C ILE A 322 -14.77 -38.67 0.45
N MET A 323 -15.60 -38.38 -0.56
CA MET A 323 -16.69 -37.41 -0.43
C MET A 323 -17.69 -37.82 0.65
N ASN A 324 -18.08 -39.10 0.72
CA ASN A 324 -18.96 -39.62 1.76
C ASN A 324 -18.31 -39.54 3.16
N LYS A 325 -17.03 -39.91 3.30
CA LYS A 325 -16.29 -39.78 4.57
C LYS A 325 -16.08 -38.32 4.99
N ASP A 326 -15.99 -37.38 4.05
CA ASP A 326 -15.90 -35.95 4.37
C ASP A 326 -17.27 -35.40 4.79
N HIS A 327 -18.34 -35.83 4.12
CA HIS A 327 -19.72 -35.52 4.50
C HIS A 327 -20.06 -36.04 5.91
N GLU A 328 -19.68 -37.27 6.24
CA GLU A 328 -19.84 -37.82 7.59
C GLU A 328 -19.02 -37.07 8.65
N ARG A 329 -17.81 -36.61 8.31
CA ARG A 329 -16.99 -35.82 9.24
C ARG A 329 -17.56 -34.44 9.50
N ARG A 330 -18.09 -33.75 8.49
CA ARG A 330 -18.81 -32.49 8.69
C ARG A 330 -20.04 -32.69 9.59
N ARG A 331 -20.71 -33.83 9.48
CA ARG A 331 -21.85 -34.21 10.31
C ARG A 331 -21.47 -34.56 11.76
N LYS A 332 -20.28 -35.13 12.01
CA LYS A 332 -19.77 -35.51 13.34
C LYS A 332 -18.87 -34.47 14.02
N GLY A 333 -18.55 -33.35 13.35
CA GLY A 333 -17.73 -32.29 13.93
C GLY A 333 -18.50 -31.49 14.98
N ASN A 334 -17.84 -31.11 16.08
CA ASN A 334 -18.40 -30.20 17.08
C ASN A 334 -18.74 -28.86 16.41
N LEU A 335 -20.00 -28.68 16.04
CA LEU A 335 -20.47 -27.50 15.30
C LEU A 335 -20.26 -26.21 16.09
N ALA A 336 -20.32 -26.29 17.43
CA ALA A 336 -19.98 -25.21 18.35
C ALA A 336 -18.55 -24.68 18.17
N GLY A 337 -17.57 -25.55 17.87
CA GLY A 337 -16.18 -25.15 17.61
C GLY A 337 -15.94 -24.59 16.21
N SER A 338 -16.90 -24.74 15.29
CA SER A 338 -16.82 -24.21 13.92
C SER A 338 -17.31 -22.76 13.82
N VAL A 339 -18.00 -22.24 14.83
CA VAL A 339 -18.55 -20.87 14.83
C VAL A 339 -17.52 -19.93 15.45
N THR A 340 -16.93 -19.04 14.64
CA THR A 340 -16.07 -17.97 15.16
C THR A 340 -16.93 -16.78 15.58
N VAL A 341 -16.96 -16.51 16.88
CA VAL A 341 -17.76 -15.44 17.49
C VAL A 341 -16.91 -14.17 17.58
N GLU A 342 -17.30 -13.12 16.85
CA GLU A 342 -16.64 -11.82 16.89
C GLU A 342 -17.35 -10.87 17.88
N PHE A 343 -16.70 -10.54 19.00
CA PHE A 343 -17.24 -9.63 20.04
C PHE A 343 -17.02 -8.13 19.74
N SER A 344 -16.90 -7.76 18.46
CA SER A 344 -16.60 -6.39 18.03
C SER A 344 -17.76 -5.40 18.27
N ARG A 345 -17.56 -4.11 17.94
CA ARG A 345 -18.55 -3.03 18.15
C ARG A 345 -19.88 -3.24 17.38
N LEU A 346 -19.90 -4.12 16.37
CA LEU A 346 -21.10 -4.55 15.64
C LEU A 346 -21.17 -6.09 15.58
N PRO A 347 -21.62 -6.76 16.65
CA PRO A 347 -21.77 -8.21 16.64
C PRO A 347 -22.79 -8.62 15.56
N GLY A 348 -22.50 -9.69 14.81
CA GLY A 348 -23.45 -10.30 13.86
C GLY A 348 -23.18 -10.02 12.38
N GLN A 349 -22.56 -8.89 12.01
CA GLN A 349 -22.28 -8.55 10.60
C GLN A 349 -21.36 -9.58 9.91
N SER A 350 -20.25 -9.94 10.57
CA SER A 350 -19.32 -10.94 10.05
C SER A 350 -19.93 -12.34 10.04
N PHE A 351 -20.75 -12.67 11.05
CA PHE A 351 -21.47 -13.93 11.12
C PHE A 351 -22.45 -14.04 9.94
N TYR A 352 -23.30 -13.04 9.73
CA TYR A 352 -24.25 -12.96 8.62
C TYR A 352 -23.57 -13.13 7.25
N ARG A 353 -22.51 -12.37 6.98
CA ARG A 353 -21.78 -12.46 5.70
C ARG A 353 -21.16 -13.85 5.48
N LYS A 354 -20.54 -14.43 6.51
CA LYS A 354 -19.93 -15.77 6.44
C LYS A 354 -20.99 -16.85 6.24
N MET A 355 -22.12 -16.76 6.95
CA MET A 355 -23.25 -17.69 6.84
C MET A 355 -23.89 -17.64 5.45
N LEU A 356 -24.14 -16.45 4.90
CA LEU A 356 -24.66 -16.32 3.53
C LEU A 356 -23.69 -16.90 2.49
N THR A 357 -22.40 -16.66 2.65
CA THR A 357 -21.39 -17.20 1.72
C THR A 357 -21.34 -18.73 1.79
N ALA A 358 -21.42 -19.30 2.99
CA ALA A 358 -21.46 -20.75 3.18
C ALA A 358 -22.76 -21.36 2.61
N LEU A 359 -23.91 -20.75 2.90
CA LEU A 359 -25.20 -21.19 2.39
C LEU A 359 -25.23 -21.16 0.86
N LYS A 360 -24.69 -20.10 0.23
CA LYS A 360 -24.58 -20.01 -1.23
C LYS A 360 -23.75 -21.16 -1.83
N LEU A 361 -22.70 -21.60 -1.14
CA LEU A 361 -21.88 -22.73 -1.57
C LEU A 361 -22.60 -24.08 -1.37
N GLN A 362 -23.35 -24.22 -0.28
CA GLN A 362 -24.13 -25.43 0.03
C GLN A 362 -25.39 -25.56 -0.83
N MET A 363 -25.94 -24.44 -1.31
CA MET A 363 -27.12 -24.35 -2.17
C MET A 363 -26.74 -24.15 -3.65
N HIS A 364 -25.59 -24.67 -4.09
CA HIS A 364 -25.17 -24.56 -5.48
C HIS A 364 -26.22 -25.19 -6.42
N ALA A 365 -26.43 -24.59 -7.60
CA ALA A 365 -27.47 -25.00 -8.55
C ALA A 365 -27.41 -26.50 -8.91
N MET A 366 -26.20 -27.06 -8.98
CA MET A 366 -25.97 -28.49 -9.21
C MET A 366 -26.57 -29.41 -8.13
N LEU A 367 -26.65 -28.96 -6.87
CA LEU A 367 -27.18 -29.73 -5.73
C LEU A 367 -28.71 -29.60 -5.58
N LEU A 368 -29.29 -28.57 -6.18
CA LEU A 368 -30.72 -28.25 -6.14
C LEU A 368 -31.45 -28.56 -7.45
N SER A 369 -30.71 -28.85 -8.52
CA SER A 369 -31.31 -29.17 -9.81
C SER A 369 -31.95 -30.55 -9.80
N THR A 370 -33.23 -30.60 -10.16
CA THR A 370 -34.03 -31.81 -10.36
C THR A 370 -33.70 -32.54 -11.66
N SER A 371 -32.94 -31.91 -12.58
CA SER A 371 -32.46 -32.58 -13.79
C SER A 371 -31.31 -33.55 -13.51
N TYR A 372 -30.55 -33.33 -12.43
CA TYR A 372 -29.39 -34.13 -12.05
C TYR A 372 -29.60 -34.93 -10.76
N ASN A 373 -30.60 -34.58 -9.95
CA ASN A 373 -30.87 -35.23 -8.67
C ASN A 373 -32.35 -35.57 -8.53
N ALA A 374 -32.65 -36.72 -7.91
CA ALA A 374 -34.02 -37.06 -7.53
C ALA A 374 -34.60 -36.03 -6.55
N THR A 375 -35.92 -35.78 -6.62
CA THR A 375 -36.64 -34.83 -5.77
C THR A 375 -36.36 -35.04 -4.28
N ARG A 376 -36.28 -36.30 -3.83
CA ARG A 376 -35.93 -36.66 -2.44
C ARG A 376 -34.53 -36.17 -2.04
N THR A 377 -33.57 -36.24 -2.95
CA THR A 377 -32.18 -35.79 -2.71
C THR A 377 -32.11 -34.27 -2.64
N VAL A 378 -32.83 -33.56 -3.53
CA VAL A 378 -32.92 -32.10 -3.50
C VAL A 378 -33.53 -31.62 -2.19
N LEU A 379 -34.66 -32.22 -1.76
CA LEU A 379 -35.30 -31.90 -0.49
C LEU A 379 -34.39 -32.18 0.71
N ARG A 380 -33.64 -33.29 0.68
CA ARG A 380 -32.66 -33.62 1.73
C ARG A 380 -31.51 -32.62 1.78
N ASN A 381 -30.98 -32.19 0.63
CA ASN A 381 -29.92 -31.19 0.55
C ASN A 381 -30.39 -29.84 1.09
N LEU A 382 -31.61 -29.45 0.74
CA LEU A 382 -32.24 -28.21 1.20
C LEU A 382 -32.46 -28.24 2.72
N HIS A 383 -33.04 -29.32 3.23
CA HIS A 383 -33.20 -29.55 4.67
C HIS A 383 -31.87 -29.49 5.43
N HIS A 384 -30.84 -30.18 4.92
CA HIS A 384 -29.51 -30.18 5.54
C HIS A 384 -28.89 -28.79 5.59
N ALA A 385 -28.98 -28.02 4.50
CA ALA A 385 -28.44 -26.67 4.42
C ALA A 385 -29.12 -25.74 5.45
N PHE A 386 -30.45 -25.76 5.52
CA PHE A 386 -31.19 -24.95 6.49
C PHE A 386 -30.94 -25.38 7.95
N PHE A 387 -30.89 -26.69 8.21
CA PHE A 387 -30.61 -27.23 9.53
C PHE A 387 -29.22 -26.82 10.06
N GLU A 388 -28.19 -26.89 9.20
CA GLU A 388 -26.84 -26.49 9.58
C GLU A 388 -26.75 -24.98 9.87
N VAL A 389 -27.44 -24.15 9.09
CA VAL A 389 -27.52 -22.71 9.34
C VAL A 389 -28.23 -22.42 10.66
N ALA A 390 -29.37 -23.06 10.91
CA ALA A 390 -30.14 -22.88 12.14
C ALA A 390 -29.31 -23.25 13.38
N LEU A 391 -28.60 -24.37 13.34
CA LEU A 391 -27.78 -24.83 14.47
C LEU A 391 -26.56 -23.93 14.72
N LYS A 392 -25.92 -23.40 13.66
CA LYS A 392 -24.85 -22.39 13.80
C LYS A 392 -25.38 -21.07 14.38
N CYS A 393 -26.57 -20.63 13.96
CA CYS A 393 -27.23 -19.45 14.52
C CYS A 393 -27.55 -19.65 16.02
N HIS A 394 -28.04 -20.82 16.39
CA HIS A 394 -28.33 -21.16 17.78
C HIS A 394 -27.08 -21.10 18.68
N HIS A 395 -25.99 -21.74 18.28
CA HIS A 395 -24.73 -21.67 19.02
C HIS A 395 -24.12 -20.26 19.04
N TYR A 396 -24.25 -19.51 17.94
CA TYR A 396 -23.84 -18.11 17.90
C TYR A 396 -24.61 -17.27 18.92
N LEU A 397 -25.94 -17.41 19.00
CA LEU A 397 -26.76 -16.70 19.98
C LEU A 397 -26.43 -17.08 21.42
N GLN A 398 -26.23 -18.37 21.71
CA GLN A 398 -25.81 -18.84 23.05
C GLN A 398 -24.44 -18.30 23.47
N SER A 399 -23.55 -18.02 22.51
CA SER A 399 -22.21 -17.48 22.79
C SER A 399 -22.18 -15.96 23.02
N LEU A 400 -23.26 -15.25 22.69
CA LEU A 400 -23.41 -13.83 22.99
C LEU A 400 -23.87 -13.67 24.45
N ARG A 401 -23.14 -12.88 25.24
CA ARG A 401 -23.54 -12.57 26.63
C ARG A 401 -24.94 -11.93 26.64
N SER A 402 -25.80 -12.30 27.59
CA SER A 402 -27.23 -11.92 27.74
C SER A 402 -27.57 -10.41 27.74
N ARG A 403 -26.58 -9.51 27.56
CA ARG A 403 -26.75 -8.06 27.49
C ARG A 403 -26.47 -7.46 26.09
N ARG A 404 -26.21 -8.31 25.07
CA ARG A 404 -25.95 -7.93 23.66
C ARG A 404 -26.62 -8.90 22.67
N GLU A 405 -27.84 -9.33 22.97
CA GLU A 405 -28.63 -10.06 21.98
C GLU A 405 -29.05 -9.11 20.84
N PRO A 406 -29.14 -9.58 19.59
CA PRO A 406 -29.70 -8.78 18.50
C PRO A 406 -31.14 -8.39 18.84
N ASN A 407 -31.56 -7.16 18.50
CA ASN A 407 -32.95 -6.71 18.65
C ASN A 407 -33.93 -7.73 18.04
N ASP A 408 -35.08 -7.93 18.69
CA ASP A 408 -36.13 -8.90 18.31
C ASP A 408 -36.62 -8.78 16.86
N ALA A 409 -36.32 -7.67 16.17
CA ALA A 409 -36.57 -7.49 14.74
C ALA A 409 -35.85 -8.52 13.83
N LEU A 410 -34.83 -9.24 14.30
CA LEU A 410 -34.10 -10.27 13.54
C LEU A 410 -34.44 -11.71 13.95
N LEU A 411 -35.30 -11.90 14.95
CA LEU A 411 -35.65 -13.22 15.50
C LEU A 411 -37.16 -13.45 15.32
N ILE A 412 -37.53 -14.33 14.38
CA ILE A 412 -38.94 -14.62 14.07
C ILE A 412 -39.63 -15.33 15.25
N SER A 413 -38.93 -16.26 15.93
CA SER A 413 -39.33 -16.83 17.23
C SER A 413 -38.17 -17.59 17.88
N LYS A 414 -38.13 -17.65 19.21
CA LYS A 414 -37.25 -18.55 19.98
C LYS A 414 -38.09 -19.74 20.44
N SER A 415 -37.76 -20.96 19.99
CA SER A 415 -38.32 -22.17 20.60
C SER A 415 -37.54 -22.50 21.88
N THR A 416 -38.25 -22.58 23.01
CA THR A 416 -37.69 -22.87 24.34
C THR A 416 -37.44 -24.35 24.60
N GLN A 417 -37.75 -25.25 23.66
CA GLN A 417 -37.53 -26.68 23.83
C GLN A 417 -36.43 -27.19 22.92
N GLY A 418 -35.33 -27.61 23.54
CA GLY A 418 -34.19 -28.27 22.92
C GLY A 418 -34.47 -29.69 22.43
N HIS A 419 -35.70 -30.02 22.00
CA HIS A 419 -36.02 -31.28 21.32
C HIS A 419 -36.68 -30.97 19.97
N ALA A 420 -36.06 -31.43 18.89
CA ALA A 420 -36.67 -31.45 17.57
C ALA A 420 -37.82 -32.48 17.58
N MET A 421 -39.06 -32.02 17.65
CA MET A 421 -40.23 -32.81 17.26
C MET A 421 -40.62 -32.37 15.85
N TYR A 422 -40.34 -33.24 14.88
CA TYR A 422 -40.98 -33.17 13.57
C TYR A 422 -42.40 -33.70 13.74
N GLY A 423 -43.39 -32.91 13.29
CA GLY A 423 -44.75 -33.41 13.11
C GLY A 423 -44.72 -34.68 12.26
N THR A 424 -45.19 -35.76 12.85
CA THR A 424 -45.62 -36.96 12.16
C THR A 424 -46.66 -36.55 11.12
N LEU A 425 -46.32 -36.69 9.84
CA LEU A 425 -47.31 -36.78 8.78
C LEU A 425 -48.04 -38.12 8.97
N ALA A 426 -49.11 -38.09 9.76
CA ALA A 426 -50.19 -39.04 9.60
C ALA A 426 -51.17 -38.45 8.59
N ASN A 427 -51.30 -39.13 7.45
CA ASN A 427 -52.41 -39.01 6.50
C ASN A 427 -53.75 -39.25 7.23
N PRO A 428 -54.89 -38.72 6.73
CA PRO A 428 -55.39 -38.95 5.36
C PRO A 428 -55.39 -37.74 4.44
#